data_AF-A0A5A7NAH5-F1
#
_entry.id   AF-A0A5A7NAH5-F1
#
_cell.length_a   1.000
_cell.length_b   1.000
_cell.length_c   1.000
_cell.angle_alpha   90.00
_cell.angle_beta   90.00
_cell.angle_gamma   90.00
#
_symmetry.space_group_name_H-M   'P 1'
#
loop_
_entity.id
_entity.type
_entity.pdbx_description
1 polymer ?
#
loop_
_entity_poly.entity_id
_entity_poly.type
_entity_poly.pdbx_seq_one_letter_code
_entity_poly.pdbx_strand_id
1 'polypeptide(L)'
;MNFGVRWFFDAGNENTQNVSFSDVSNGAVAPTFPGFSYFFESNSARAALNALSEITDVTVVSSPQLMVLDNKTARLQVGDQVPVPVQQSVSTQDPDAPIVNSIQFQDTGVILEVTPHVNASGLVVLDVLQEVSDVVPTTSSGIDAPTIQQRTISSSVAVQTGETIALGGLIRDRSTSNDTGVPILMNIPFFGNLFKSKTLGNERTELLVMLTPRVVRDQAEAREVTQELRRRMKGLERLKENFGLPKSEPDDMKSEQAGPN
;
A
#
# COMPACT_ATOMS: atom_id res chain seq x y z
N MET A 1 5.58 14.16 9.96
CA MET A 1 5.76 15.59 10.25
C MET A 1 7.20 15.97 10.02
N ASN A 2 7.44 16.96 9.15
CA ASN A 2 8.77 17.42 8.76
C ASN A 2 8.87 18.92 9.04
N PHE A 3 9.92 19.38 9.71
CA PHE A 3 10.18 20.81 9.90
C PHE A 3 11.67 21.11 9.95
N GLY A 4 12.06 22.27 9.44
CA GLY A 4 13.46 22.68 9.41
C GLY A 4 13.66 24.11 8.95
N VAL A 5 14.85 24.64 9.22
CA VAL A 5 15.25 25.98 8.79
C VAL A 5 16.56 25.93 8.02
N ARG A 6 16.60 26.59 6.87
CA ARG A 6 17.78 26.68 5.99
C ARG A 6 18.26 28.11 5.93
N TRP A 7 19.58 28.29 5.83
CA TRP A 7 20.20 29.61 5.79
C TRP A 7 21.41 29.64 4.88
N PHE A 8 21.66 30.77 4.24
CA PHE A 8 22.83 31.03 3.43
C PHE A 8 23.31 32.44 3.73
N PHE A 9 24.62 32.61 3.94
CA PHE A 9 25.27 33.90 4.17
C PHE A 9 26.43 34.08 3.19
N ASP A 10 26.44 35.24 2.54
CA ASP A 10 27.51 35.71 1.68
C ASP A 10 28.31 36.80 2.42
N ALA A 11 29.56 36.51 2.72
CA ALA A 11 30.50 37.46 3.27
C ALA A 11 31.23 38.15 2.10
N GLY A 12 30.67 39.28 1.64
CA GLY A 12 31.09 40.03 0.44
C GLY A 12 32.48 40.68 0.46
N ASN A 13 33.52 39.91 0.76
CA ASN A 13 34.92 40.29 0.60
C ASN A 13 35.57 39.43 -0.50
N GLU A 14 36.60 39.93 -1.18
CA GLU A 14 37.22 39.37 -2.40
C GLU A 14 37.84 37.96 -2.28
N ASN A 15 37.66 37.28 -1.14
CA ASN A 15 38.12 35.92 -0.86
C ASN A 15 36.98 35.10 -0.22
N THR A 16 35.93 34.87 -1.00
CA THR A 16 34.57 34.54 -0.55
C THR A 16 34.45 33.15 0.10
N GLN A 17 34.23 33.11 1.42
CA GLN A 17 33.76 31.92 2.13
C GLN A 17 32.24 32.00 2.28
N ASN A 18 31.52 31.23 1.46
CA ASN A 18 30.08 31.06 1.59
C ASN A 18 29.79 30.11 2.75
N VAL A 19 28.91 30.51 3.66
CA VAL A 19 28.44 29.64 4.76
C VAL A 19 26.97 29.34 4.53
N SER A 20 26.63 28.06 4.41
CA SER A 20 25.25 27.64 4.24
C SER A 20 24.91 26.41 5.09
N PHE A 21 23.66 26.37 5.52
CA PHE A 21 23.03 25.18 6.10
C PHE A 21 21.79 24.86 5.27
N SER A 22 21.77 23.63 4.73
CA SER A 22 20.70 23.11 3.91
C SER A 22 20.55 21.62 4.14
N ASP A 23 19.32 21.15 4.28
CA ASP A 23 18.95 19.73 4.38
C ASP A 23 18.61 19.09 3.02
N VAL A 24 18.59 19.88 1.94
CA VAL A 24 18.46 19.39 0.56
C VAL A 24 19.82 19.22 -0.12
N SER A 25 19.96 18.18 -0.94
CA SER A 25 21.21 17.75 -1.60
C SER A 25 21.87 18.82 -2.46
N ASN A 26 21.10 19.74 -3.04
CA ASN A 26 21.59 20.82 -3.89
C ASN A 26 21.95 22.10 -3.13
N GLY A 27 21.91 22.09 -1.79
CA GLY A 27 22.28 23.25 -0.95
C GLY A 27 21.35 24.46 -1.04
N ALA A 28 20.22 24.35 -1.74
CA ALA A 28 19.34 25.46 -2.04
C ALA A 28 18.56 25.93 -0.79
N VAL A 29 18.60 27.25 -0.55
CA VAL A 29 17.72 27.92 0.42
C VAL A 29 16.55 28.52 -0.35
N ALA A 30 15.44 27.80 -0.41
CA ALA A 30 14.25 28.16 -1.19
C ALA A 30 12.99 27.59 -0.52
N PRO A 31 11.78 28.09 -0.86
CA PRO A 31 10.54 27.45 -0.41
C PRO A 31 10.42 25.98 -0.84
N THR A 32 9.86 25.12 0.01
CA THR A 32 9.52 23.73 -0.33
C THR A 32 8.01 23.51 -0.23
N PHE A 33 7.42 22.87 -1.24
CA PHE A 33 6.02 22.50 -1.30
C PHE A 33 5.88 20.99 -1.56
N PRO A 34 4.80 20.32 -1.08
CA PRO A 34 3.67 20.89 -0.32
C PRO A 34 4.03 21.25 1.14
N GLY A 35 3.24 22.12 1.77
CA GLY A 35 3.40 22.50 3.19
C GLY A 35 3.42 24.01 3.44
N PHE A 36 3.71 24.39 4.69
CA PHE A 36 3.99 25.76 5.09
C PHE A 36 5.45 26.11 4.78
N SER A 37 5.67 27.26 4.13
CA SER A 37 7.00 27.78 3.84
C SER A 37 7.05 29.29 4.06
N TYR A 38 8.07 29.75 4.76
CA TYR A 38 8.42 31.16 4.90
C TYR A 38 9.84 31.38 4.39
N PHE A 39 9.99 32.25 3.40
CA PHE A 39 11.26 32.55 2.76
C PHE A 39 11.62 34.02 2.93
N PHE A 40 12.87 34.27 3.26
CA PHE A 40 13.45 35.59 3.41
C PHE A 40 14.73 35.66 2.57
N GLU A 41 14.87 36.71 1.78
CA GLU A 41 16.03 36.94 0.92
C GLU A 41 16.47 38.40 1.04
N SER A 42 17.79 38.58 1.13
CA SER A 42 18.50 39.85 1.12
C SER A 42 19.79 39.68 0.31
N ASN A 43 20.49 40.78 0.01
CA ASN A 43 21.71 40.74 -0.82
C ASN A 43 22.82 39.85 -0.28
N SER A 44 22.87 39.63 1.04
CA SER A 44 23.93 38.85 1.71
C SER A 44 23.41 37.68 2.54
N ALA A 45 22.10 37.51 2.67
CA ALA A 45 21.53 36.44 3.47
C ALA A 45 20.22 35.91 2.90
N ARG A 46 20.06 34.59 2.91
CA ARG A 46 18.81 33.90 2.59
C ARG A 46 18.42 32.98 3.72
N ALA A 47 17.12 32.85 3.96
CA ALA A 47 16.55 31.98 4.97
C ALA A 47 15.26 31.32 4.46
N ALA A 48 15.07 30.05 4.75
CA ALA A 48 13.83 29.34 4.46
C ALA A 48 13.40 28.48 5.65
N LEU A 49 12.24 28.77 6.22
CA LEU A 49 11.58 27.94 7.22
C LEU A 49 10.49 27.11 6.53
N ASN A 50 10.49 25.81 6.74
CA ASN A 50 9.53 24.90 6.11
C ASN A 50 8.94 23.95 7.15
N ALA A 51 7.66 23.67 7.03
CA ALA A 51 6.93 22.74 7.88
C ALA A 51 5.84 22.02 7.08
N LEU A 52 5.77 20.70 7.21
CA LEU A 52 4.77 19.85 6.56
C LEU A 52 4.27 18.78 7.54
N SER A 53 2.95 18.66 7.64
CA SER A 53 2.29 17.51 8.26
C SER A 53 1.47 16.79 7.21
N GLU A 54 1.81 15.54 6.95
CA GLU A 54 1.07 14.66 6.07
C GLU A 54 0.24 13.68 6.92
N ILE A 55 -1.02 13.47 6.54
CA ILE A 55 -1.94 12.54 7.18
C ILE A 55 -2.53 11.69 6.07
N THR A 56 -2.50 10.37 6.24
CA THR A 56 -3.06 9.39 5.31
C THR A 56 -4.23 8.68 5.99
N ASP A 57 -5.34 8.53 5.27
CA ASP A 57 -6.56 7.88 5.78
C ASP A 57 -6.51 6.35 5.69
N VAL A 58 -7.35 5.69 6.48
CA VAL A 58 -7.52 4.23 6.50
C VAL A 58 -8.46 3.79 5.37
N THR A 59 -8.05 2.80 4.56
CA THR A 59 -8.86 2.24 3.47
C THR A 59 -9.13 0.75 3.70
N VAL A 60 -10.38 0.32 3.50
CA VAL A 60 -10.75 -1.11 3.49
C VAL A 60 -10.18 -1.73 2.23
N VAL A 61 -9.24 -2.66 2.39
CA VAL A 61 -8.51 -3.23 1.25
C VAL A 61 -9.41 -4.17 0.42
N SER A 62 -10.22 -5.03 1.04
CA SER A 62 -11.07 -6.00 0.31
C SER A 62 -12.15 -6.68 1.17
N SER A 63 -13.23 -7.14 0.53
CA SER A 63 -14.31 -7.93 1.15
C SER A 63 -14.75 -9.07 0.21
N PRO A 64 -13.94 -10.13 0.06
CA PRO A 64 -14.26 -11.26 -0.80
C PRO A 64 -15.49 -12.03 -0.29
N GLN A 65 -16.31 -12.54 -1.21
CA GLN A 65 -17.48 -13.35 -0.90
C GLN A 65 -17.49 -14.59 -1.78
N LEU A 66 -17.74 -15.75 -1.18
CA LEU A 66 -17.77 -17.03 -1.87
C LEU A 66 -18.92 -17.89 -1.34
N MET A 67 -19.70 -18.48 -2.25
CA MET A 67 -20.74 -19.44 -1.92
C MET A 67 -20.24 -20.83 -2.27
N VAL A 68 -20.40 -21.77 -1.34
CA VAL A 68 -19.83 -23.12 -1.46
C VAL A 68 -20.75 -24.14 -0.78
N LEU A 69 -20.71 -25.39 -1.26
CA LEU A 69 -21.45 -26.49 -0.66
C LEU A 69 -20.80 -26.95 0.65
N ASP A 70 -21.61 -27.51 1.53
CA ASP A 70 -21.12 -28.18 2.74
C ASP A 70 -20.11 -29.30 2.41
N ASN A 71 -19.02 -29.38 3.18
CA ASN A 71 -17.89 -30.30 3.00
C ASN A 71 -17.17 -30.19 1.65
N LYS A 72 -17.26 -29.06 0.96
CA LYS A 72 -16.52 -28.80 -0.29
C LYS A 72 -15.61 -27.61 -0.14
N THR A 73 -14.38 -27.76 -0.58
CA THR A 73 -13.43 -26.65 -0.68
C THR A 73 -13.78 -25.79 -1.89
N ALA A 74 -13.80 -24.49 -1.71
CA ALA A 74 -13.88 -23.53 -2.80
C ALA A 74 -12.77 -22.49 -2.66
N ARG A 75 -12.27 -22.04 -3.81
CA ARG A 75 -11.18 -21.07 -3.92
C ARG A 75 -11.59 -19.91 -4.81
N LEU A 76 -11.45 -18.69 -4.30
CA LEU A 76 -11.57 -17.43 -5.02
C LEU A 76 -10.17 -16.82 -5.13
N GLN A 77 -9.75 -16.43 -6.33
CA GLN A 77 -8.52 -15.67 -6.55
C GLN A 77 -8.85 -14.46 -7.41
N VAL A 78 -8.43 -13.29 -6.96
CA VAL A 78 -8.59 -12.01 -7.66
C VAL A 78 -7.27 -11.26 -7.61
N GLY A 79 -6.62 -11.09 -8.75
CA GLY A 79 -5.37 -10.35 -8.88
C GLY A 79 -4.55 -10.85 -10.06
N ASP A 80 -3.26 -10.51 -10.07
CA ASP A 80 -2.37 -10.69 -11.20
C ASP A 80 -1.32 -11.78 -10.93
N GLN A 81 -0.78 -12.36 -12.00
CA GLN A 81 0.39 -13.23 -11.93
C GLN A 81 1.66 -12.44 -12.19
N VAL A 82 2.53 -12.38 -11.20
CA VAL A 82 3.77 -11.58 -11.26
C VAL A 82 4.94 -12.48 -11.65
N PRO A 83 5.71 -12.13 -12.69
CA PRO A 83 6.93 -12.84 -13.02
C PRO A 83 8.05 -12.50 -12.03
N VAL A 84 8.59 -13.51 -11.36
CA VAL A 84 9.69 -13.40 -10.41
C VAL A 84 10.92 -14.15 -10.98
N PRO A 85 12.07 -13.49 -11.16
CA PRO A 85 13.30 -14.17 -11.60
C PRO A 85 13.84 -15.05 -10.46
N VAL A 86 14.02 -16.35 -10.72
CA VAL A 86 14.47 -17.34 -9.70
C VAL A 86 15.92 -17.80 -9.90
N GLN A 87 16.47 -17.64 -11.11
CA GLN A 87 17.84 -18.00 -11.41
C GLN A 87 18.37 -17.12 -12.55
N GLN A 88 19.61 -16.63 -12.39
CA GLN A 88 20.35 -15.95 -13.43
C GLN A 88 21.63 -16.75 -13.69
N SER A 89 21.83 -17.17 -14.94
CA SER A 89 23.05 -17.83 -15.38
C SER A 89 23.83 -16.89 -16.29
N VAL A 90 25.09 -16.64 -15.93
CA VAL A 90 26.06 -15.90 -16.73
C VAL A 90 27.23 -16.82 -17.06
N SER A 91 27.71 -16.79 -18.30
CA SER A 91 28.89 -17.56 -18.68
C SER A 91 30.12 -16.98 -17.98
N THR A 92 30.96 -17.83 -17.38
CA THR A 92 32.24 -17.42 -16.79
C THR A 92 33.39 -17.49 -17.78
N GLN A 93 33.15 -17.94 -19.02
CA GLN A 93 34.17 -18.11 -20.07
C GLN A 93 33.98 -17.19 -21.28
N ASP A 94 32.76 -16.69 -21.50
CA ASP A 94 32.43 -15.79 -22.61
C ASP A 94 31.66 -14.57 -22.06
N PRO A 95 32.29 -13.37 -22.01
CA PRO A 95 31.65 -12.15 -21.53
C PRO A 95 30.45 -11.68 -22.37
N ASP A 96 30.33 -12.11 -23.63
CA ASP A 96 29.25 -11.72 -24.54
C ASP A 96 28.11 -12.75 -24.60
N ALA A 97 28.20 -13.84 -23.83
CA ALA A 97 27.16 -14.85 -23.77
C ALA A 97 25.86 -14.27 -23.17
N PRO A 98 24.70 -14.57 -23.79
CA PRO A 98 23.42 -14.05 -23.31
C PRO A 98 23.13 -14.54 -21.89
N ILE A 99 22.72 -13.61 -21.03
CA ILE A 99 22.26 -13.90 -19.67
C ILE A 99 20.96 -14.69 -19.77
N VAL A 100 20.92 -15.88 -19.17
CA VAL A 100 19.71 -16.71 -19.11
C VAL A 100 19.04 -16.51 -17.77
N ASN A 101 17.83 -15.95 -17.80
CA ASN A 101 16.98 -15.80 -16.61
C ASN A 101 15.89 -16.87 -16.62
N SER A 102 15.76 -17.62 -15.51
CA SER A 102 14.60 -18.46 -15.25
C SER A 102 13.55 -17.65 -14.50
N ILE A 103 12.33 -17.61 -15.01
CA ILE A 103 11.21 -16.84 -14.45
C ILE A 103 10.17 -17.80 -13.91
N GLN A 104 9.70 -17.55 -12.68
CA GLN A 104 8.55 -18.22 -12.08
C GLN A 104 7.41 -17.23 -11.91
N PHE A 105 6.19 -17.62 -12.29
CA PHE A 105 5.01 -16.82 -12.01
C PHE A 105 4.50 -17.09 -10.61
N GLN A 106 4.20 -16.02 -9.87
CA GLN A 106 3.61 -16.06 -8.54
C GLN A 106 2.25 -15.37 -8.57
N ASP A 107 1.23 -16.02 -8.00
CA ASP A 107 -0.11 -15.47 -7.87
C ASP A 107 -0.11 -14.34 -6.83
N THR A 108 -0.69 -13.19 -7.17
CA THR A 108 -0.84 -12.05 -6.26
C THR A 108 -2.28 -11.54 -6.22
N GLY A 109 -2.60 -10.70 -5.24
CA GLY A 109 -3.93 -10.14 -4.99
C GLY A 109 -4.64 -10.81 -3.82
N VAL A 110 -5.96 -10.97 -3.93
CA VAL A 110 -6.81 -11.55 -2.88
C VAL A 110 -7.11 -13.00 -3.21
N ILE A 111 -6.64 -13.91 -2.36
CA ILE A 111 -6.91 -15.35 -2.44
C ILE A 111 -7.70 -15.75 -1.19
N LEU A 112 -8.84 -16.40 -1.38
CA LEU A 112 -9.66 -16.95 -0.31
C LEU A 112 -9.99 -18.40 -0.65
N GLU A 113 -9.56 -19.31 0.21
CA GLU A 113 -9.91 -20.72 0.17
C GLU A 113 -10.65 -21.08 1.47
N VAL A 114 -11.81 -21.71 1.33
CA VAL A 114 -12.66 -22.08 2.46
C VAL A 114 -13.22 -23.48 2.28
N THR A 115 -13.27 -24.23 3.38
CA THR A 115 -13.97 -25.52 3.48
C THR A 115 -14.94 -25.45 4.66
N PRO A 116 -16.26 -25.35 4.40
CA PRO A 116 -17.26 -25.32 5.46
C PRO A 116 -17.68 -26.73 5.88
N HIS A 117 -18.06 -26.85 7.15
CA HIS A 117 -18.81 -27.97 7.71
C HIS A 117 -19.97 -27.43 8.56
N VAL A 118 -21.20 -27.67 8.13
CA VAL A 118 -22.41 -27.11 8.75
C VAL A 118 -23.11 -28.19 9.57
N ASN A 119 -23.38 -27.92 10.84
CA ASN A 119 -24.16 -28.83 11.68
C ASN A 119 -25.67 -28.48 11.68
N ALA A 120 -26.49 -29.36 12.26
CA ALA A 120 -27.94 -29.17 12.34
C ALA A 120 -28.38 -27.95 13.16
N SER A 121 -27.56 -27.46 14.10
CA SER A 121 -27.85 -26.27 14.91
C SER A 121 -27.49 -24.95 14.21
N GLY A 122 -26.91 -25.00 13.00
CA GLY A 122 -26.44 -23.82 12.27
C GLY A 122 -25.09 -23.28 12.74
N LEU A 123 -24.35 -24.04 13.54
CA LEU A 123 -22.93 -23.80 13.78
C LEU A 123 -22.17 -24.25 12.54
N VAL A 124 -21.29 -23.36 12.07
CA VAL A 124 -20.47 -23.57 10.88
C VAL A 124 -19.02 -23.66 11.34
N VAL A 125 -18.41 -24.81 11.14
CA VAL A 125 -16.96 -24.98 11.25
C VAL A 125 -16.35 -24.63 9.89
N LEU A 126 -15.31 -23.81 9.87
CA LEU A 126 -14.67 -23.34 8.66
C LEU A 126 -13.17 -23.51 8.78
N ASP A 127 -12.59 -24.24 7.82
CA ASP A 127 -11.16 -24.14 7.54
C ASP A 127 -10.98 -23.03 6.50
N VAL A 128 -10.22 -22.00 6.86
CA VAL A 128 -10.07 -20.77 6.09
C VAL A 128 -8.60 -20.50 5.84
N LEU A 129 -8.23 -20.35 4.58
CA LEU A 129 -6.97 -19.78 4.14
C LEU A 129 -7.28 -18.51 3.36
N GLN A 130 -6.87 -17.36 3.90
CA GLN A 130 -7.00 -16.09 3.23
C GLN A 130 -5.62 -15.45 3.09
N GLU A 131 -5.31 -15.03 1.86
CA GLU A 131 -4.12 -14.27 1.54
C GLU A 131 -4.51 -12.96 0.85
N VAL A 132 -3.87 -11.88 1.25
CA VAL A 132 -3.91 -10.60 0.54
C VAL A 132 -2.48 -10.20 0.25
N SER A 133 -2.15 -10.08 -1.03
CA SER A 133 -0.82 -9.73 -1.50
C SER A 133 -0.83 -8.51 -2.41
N ASP A 134 0.26 -7.76 -2.33
CA ASP A 134 0.47 -6.54 -3.11
C ASP A 134 1.92 -6.51 -3.63
N VAL A 135 2.12 -5.85 -4.76
CA VAL A 135 3.39 -5.85 -5.50
C VAL A 135 4.02 -4.48 -5.36
N VAL A 136 5.21 -4.43 -4.75
CA VAL A 136 5.95 -3.17 -4.58
C VAL A 136 7.32 -3.25 -5.24
N PRO A 137 7.87 -2.12 -5.72
CA PRO A 137 9.26 -2.06 -6.17
C PRO A 137 10.20 -2.50 -5.06
N THR A 138 11.21 -3.31 -5.39
CA THR A 138 12.25 -3.69 -4.42
C THR A 138 13.19 -2.52 -4.19
N THR A 139 13.31 -2.10 -2.93
CA THR A 139 14.24 -1.04 -2.50
C THR A 139 15.37 -1.56 -1.61
N SER A 140 15.38 -2.86 -1.31
CA SER A 140 16.30 -3.50 -0.35
C SER A 140 17.50 -4.17 -1.00
N SER A 141 17.46 -4.42 -2.31
CA SER A 141 18.54 -5.07 -3.07
C SER A 141 18.71 -4.39 -4.43
N GLY A 142 19.89 -4.53 -5.04
CA GLY A 142 20.14 -4.09 -6.42
C GLY A 142 19.59 -5.05 -7.48
N ILE A 143 18.71 -5.97 -7.09
CA ILE A 143 18.06 -6.94 -7.98
C ILE A 143 16.80 -6.29 -8.53
N ASP A 144 16.69 -6.20 -9.85
CA ASP A 144 15.48 -5.75 -10.54
C ASP A 144 14.41 -6.86 -10.51
N ALA A 145 13.78 -7.02 -9.34
CA ALA A 145 12.69 -7.96 -9.11
C ALA A 145 11.62 -7.29 -8.24
N PRO A 146 10.33 -7.64 -8.38
CA PRO A 146 9.29 -7.14 -7.50
C PRO A 146 9.39 -7.74 -6.09
N THR A 147 9.06 -6.95 -5.07
CA THR A 147 8.83 -7.45 -3.71
C THR A 147 7.32 -7.70 -3.55
N ILE A 148 6.95 -8.92 -3.17
CA ILE A 148 5.54 -9.27 -2.91
C ILE A 148 5.29 -9.16 -1.40
N GLN A 149 4.46 -8.20 -1.00
CA GLN A 149 4.00 -8.08 0.39
C GLN A 149 2.79 -8.96 0.59
N GLN A 150 2.90 -10.00 1.41
CA GLN A 150 1.81 -10.95 1.66
C GLN A 150 1.28 -10.83 3.10
N ARG A 151 -0.04 -10.92 3.25
CA ARG A 151 -0.76 -10.99 4.52
C ARG A 151 -1.60 -12.25 4.47
N THR A 152 -1.16 -13.29 5.17
CA THR A 152 -1.77 -14.62 5.11
C THR A 152 -2.29 -15.02 6.48
N ILE A 153 -3.51 -15.59 6.50
CA ILE A 153 -4.11 -16.20 7.67
C ILE A 153 -4.60 -17.60 7.30
N SER A 154 -4.28 -18.57 8.14
CA SER A 154 -4.78 -19.93 8.06
C SER A 154 -5.33 -20.29 9.44
N SER A 155 -6.63 -20.57 9.51
CA SER A 155 -7.31 -20.82 10.78
C SER A 155 -8.50 -21.76 10.58
N SER A 156 -8.84 -22.48 11.66
CA SER A 156 -10.05 -23.30 11.75
C SER A 156 -10.93 -22.73 12.86
N VAL A 157 -12.13 -22.28 12.51
CA VAL A 157 -13.03 -21.59 13.45
C VAL A 157 -14.43 -22.18 13.44
N ALA A 158 -15.11 -22.13 14.57
CA ALA A 158 -16.53 -22.47 14.69
C ALA A 158 -17.33 -21.21 15.01
N VAL A 159 -18.30 -20.89 14.17
CA VAL A 159 -19.08 -19.64 14.25
C VAL A 159 -20.53 -19.91 13.88
N GLN A 160 -21.46 -19.27 14.58
CA GLN A 160 -22.89 -19.42 14.30
C GLN A 160 -23.24 -18.70 12.99
N THR A 161 -24.16 -19.27 12.20
CA THR A 161 -24.64 -18.62 10.97
C THR A 161 -25.13 -17.19 11.24
N GLY A 162 -24.63 -16.22 10.47
CA GLY A 162 -24.95 -14.80 10.58
C GLY A 162 -24.10 -14.01 11.58
N GLU A 163 -23.32 -14.67 12.44
CA GLU A 163 -22.43 -13.99 13.37
C GLU A 163 -21.07 -13.68 12.73
N THR A 164 -20.45 -12.58 13.14
CA THR A 164 -19.13 -12.19 12.63
C THR A 164 -18.08 -12.49 13.68
N ILE A 165 -17.03 -13.20 13.29
CA ILE A 165 -15.87 -13.49 14.13
C ILE A 165 -14.62 -12.83 13.55
N ALA A 166 -13.76 -12.29 14.42
CA ALA A 166 -12.43 -11.87 14.04
C ALA A 166 -11.50 -13.09 14.03
N LEU A 167 -10.91 -13.38 12.86
CA LEU A 167 -9.95 -14.48 12.70
C LEU A 167 -8.57 -14.08 13.23
N GLY A 168 -8.23 -12.80 13.12
CA GLY A 168 -6.96 -12.26 13.58
C GLY A 168 -6.78 -10.80 13.20
N GLY A 169 -5.66 -10.24 13.61
CA GLY A 169 -5.28 -8.89 13.25
C GLY A 169 -3.83 -8.59 13.59
N LEU A 170 -3.31 -7.51 13.01
CA LEU A 170 -1.97 -7.01 13.24
C LEU A 170 -2.04 -5.50 13.42
N ILE A 171 -1.46 -5.00 14.49
CA ILE A 171 -1.17 -3.57 14.66
C ILE A 171 0.34 -3.44 14.61
N ARG A 172 0.84 -2.64 13.67
CA ARG A 172 2.25 -2.33 13.54
C ARG A 172 2.42 -0.84 13.66
N ASP A 173 3.13 -0.42 14.71
CA ASP A 173 3.56 0.96 14.89
C ASP A 173 5.05 1.08 14.59
N ARG A 174 5.43 2.02 13.72
CA ARG A 174 6.81 2.36 13.38
C ARG A 174 7.03 3.85 13.55
N SER A 175 7.80 4.22 14.55
CA SER A 175 8.24 5.60 14.78
C SER A 175 9.68 5.79 14.28
N THR A 176 9.90 6.81 13.46
CA THR A 176 11.22 7.25 13.00
C THR A 176 11.45 8.71 13.42
N SER A 177 12.63 8.99 13.98
CA SER A 177 13.07 10.36 14.28
C SER A 177 14.44 10.54 13.66
N ASN A 178 14.53 11.43 12.67
CA ASN A 178 15.78 11.81 12.04
C ASN A 178 16.05 13.30 12.30
N ASP A 179 17.15 13.59 12.98
CA ASP A 179 17.61 14.95 13.24
C ASP A 179 18.89 15.17 12.42
N THR A 180 18.85 16.12 11.47
CA THR A 180 20.01 16.49 10.64
C THR A 180 20.33 17.95 10.89
N GLY A 181 21.57 18.29 11.25
CA GLY A 181 21.88 19.66 11.66
C GLY A 181 23.37 19.99 11.64
N VAL A 182 23.69 21.24 11.93
CA VAL A 182 25.07 21.68 12.12
C VAL A 182 25.61 21.06 13.42
N PRO A 183 26.74 20.32 13.36
CA PRO A 183 27.36 19.75 14.57
C PRO A 183 27.60 20.84 15.63
N ILE A 184 27.44 20.49 16.90
CA ILE A 184 27.53 21.40 18.07
C ILE A 184 26.34 22.37 18.17
N LEU A 185 26.05 23.16 17.13
CA LEU A 185 24.98 24.17 17.17
C LEU A 185 23.58 23.57 17.32
N MET A 186 23.34 22.39 16.73
CA MET A 186 22.05 21.68 16.84
C MET A 186 21.68 21.26 18.27
N ASN A 187 22.67 21.20 19.18
CA ASN A 187 22.50 20.75 20.57
C ASN A 187 22.37 21.92 21.57
N ILE A 188 22.44 23.17 21.11
CA ILE A 188 22.30 24.35 21.98
C ILE A 188 20.85 24.44 22.49
N PRO A 189 20.62 24.55 23.82
CA PRO A 189 19.29 24.75 24.37
C PRO A 189 18.62 26.00 23.79
N PHE A 190 17.31 25.97 23.58
CA PHE A 190 16.48 27.05 23.00
C PHE A 190 16.75 27.38 21.52
N PHE A 191 18.00 27.39 21.06
CA PHE A 191 18.37 27.83 19.70
C PHE A 191 18.72 26.68 18.74
N GLY A 192 18.96 25.47 19.23
CA GLY A 192 19.38 24.34 18.40
C GLY A 192 18.40 23.97 17.28
N ASN A 193 17.10 24.25 17.46
CA ASN A 193 16.08 24.05 16.43
C ASN A 193 16.26 24.92 15.18
N LEU A 194 17.00 26.03 15.26
CA LEU A 194 17.30 26.89 14.11
C LEU A 194 18.43 26.32 13.23
N PHE A 195 19.21 25.39 13.77
CA PHE A 195 20.39 24.79 13.15
C PHE A 195 20.21 23.29 12.87
N LYS A 196 18.97 22.79 12.92
CA LYS A 196 18.61 21.43 12.55
C LYS A 196 17.31 21.36 11.78
N SER A 197 17.22 20.35 10.94
CA SER A 197 16.00 19.85 10.32
C SER A 197 15.62 18.55 11.04
N LYS A 198 14.33 18.41 11.33
CA LYS A 198 13.78 17.26 12.04
C LYS A 198 12.66 16.63 11.22
N THR A 199 12.83 15.34 10.95
CA THR A 199 11.87 14.50 10.27
C THR A 199 11.34 13.47 11.26
N LEU A 200 10.05 13.56 11.56
CA LEU A 200 9.32 12.63 12.41
C LEU A 200 8.36 11.83 11.53
N GLY A 201 8.62 10.54 11.37
CA GLY A 201 7.69 9.60 10.76
C GLY A 201 6.98 8.79 11.84
N ASN A 202 5.66 8.68 11.76
CA ASN A 202 4.91 7.67 12.50
C ASN A 202 4.03 6.92 11.51
N GLU A 203 4.33 5.65 11.30
CA GLU A 203 3.61 4.76 10.40
C GLU A 203 2.88 3.73 11.26
N ARG A 204 1.55 3.76 11.19
CA ARG A 204 0.69 2.81 11.90
C ARG A 204 -0.10 2.01 10.87
N THR A 205 0.10 0.70 10.85
CA THR A 205 -0.64 -0.22 10.00
C THR A 205 -1.55 -1.09 10.88
N GLU A 206 -2.85 -1.05 10.62
CA GLU A 206 -3.84 -1.90 11.28
C GLU A 206 -4.46 -2.85 10.25
N LEU A 207 -4.39 -4.15 10.54
CA LEU A 207 -5.05 -5.20 9.78
C LEU A 207 -6.03 -5.90 10.71
N LEU A 208 -7.29 -6.01 10.29
CA LEU A 208 -8.31 -6.80 10.96
C LEU A 208 -8.94 -7.73 9.94
N VAL A 209 -8.90 -9.03 10.22
CA VAL A 209 -9.53 -10.05 9.38
C VAL A 209 -10.78 -10.56 10.09
N MET A 210 -11.92 -10.37 9.43
CA MET A 210 -13.22 -10.80 9.93
C MET A 210 -13.89 -11.73 8.93
N LEU A 211 -14.72 -12.62 9.44
CA LEU A 211 -15.50 -13.55 8.64
C LEU A 211 -16.92 -13.66 9.20
N THR A 212 -17.89 -13.74 8.29
CA THR A 212 -19.31 -13.92 8.62
C THR A 212 -19.86 -15.06 7.75
N PRO A 213 -20.11 -16.27 8.29
CA PRO A 213 -20.75 -17.33 7.52
C PRO A 213 -22.24 -17.05 7.38
N ARG A 214 -22.83 -17.51 6.27
CA ARG A 214 -24.28 -17.55 6.11
C ARG A 214 -24.66 -18.90 5.49
N VAL A 215 -25.41 -19.70 6.25
CA VAL A 215 -25.93 -20.98 5.77
C VAL A 215 -27.15 -20.70 4.92
N VAL A 216 -27.17 -21.25 3.70
CA VAL A 216 -28.29 -21.16 2.77
C VAL A 216 -28.91 -22.55 2.63
N ARG A 217 -30.16 -22.72 3.05
CA ARG A 217 -30.81 -24.05 3.16
C ARG A 217 -31.65 -24.42 1.95
N ASP A 218 -32.22 -23.43 1.27
CA ASP A 218 -33.11 -23.67 0.13
C ASP A 218 -32.87 -22.67 -1.02
N GLN A 219 -33.55 -22.91 -2.15
CA GLN A 219 -33.42 -22.06 -3.32
C GLN A 219 -34.02 -20.66 -3.14
N ALA A 220 -35.02 -20.50 -2.26
CA ALA A 220 -35.62 -19.19 -2.00
C ALA A 220 -34.62 -18.30 -1.26
N GLU A 221 -33.96 -18.84 -0.24
CA GLU A 221 -32.90 -18.18 0.51
C GLU A 221 -31.69 -17.88 -0.40
N ALA A 222 -31.30 -18.81 -1.27
CA ALA A 222 -30.21 -18.57 -2.23
C ALA A 222 -30.51 -17.38 -3.16
N ARG A 223 -31.77 -17.27 -3.63
CA ARG A 223 -32.22 -16.12 -4.43
C ARG A 223 -32.21 -14.82 -3.63
N GLU A 224 -32.58 -14.86 -2.36
CA GLU A 224 -32.54 -13.69 -1.47
C GLU A 224 -31.11 -13.18 -1.29
N VAL A 225 -30.17 -14.06 -0.95
CA VAL A 225 -28.73 -13.72 -0.82
C VAL A 225 -28.20 -13.13 -2.12
N THR A 226 -28.55 -13.71 -3.27
CA THR A 226 -28.13 -13.22 -4.59
C THR A 226 -28.70 -11.83 -4.88
N GLN A 227 -29.97 -11.59 -4.55
CA GLN A 227 -30.59 -10.28 -4.72
C GLN A 227 -29.98 -9.23 -3.80
N GLU A 228 -29.68 -9.59 -2.56
CA GLU A 228 -29.00 -8.72 -1.60
C GLU A 228 -27.62 -8.31 -2.11
N LEU A 229 -26.81 -9.28 -2.55
CA LEU A 229 -25.51 -9.02 -3.15
C LEU A 229 -25.62 -8.08 -4.35
N ARG A 230 -26.58 -8.34 -5.26
CA ARG A 230 -26.83 -7.49 -6.42
C ARG A 230 -27.23 -6.06 -6.03
N ARG A 231 -28.03 -5.88 -4.98
CA ARG A 231 -28.42 -4.56 -4.47
C ARG A 231 -27.22 -3.82 -3.89
N ARG A 232 -26.36 -4.50 -3.12
CA ARG A 232 -25.12 -3.92 -2.59
C ARG A 232 -24.21 -3.44 -3.73
N MET A 233 -24.02 -4.25 -4.77
CA MET A 233 -23.22 -3.87 -5.94
C MET A 233 -23.78 -2.66 -6.69
N LYS A 234 -25.09 -2.64 -6.97
CA LYS A 234 -25.76 -1.47 -7.60
C LYS A 234 -25.69 -0.21 -6.74
N GLY A 235 -25.72 -0.36 -5.41
CA GLY A 235 -25.54 0.75 -4.47
C GLY A 235 -24.14 1.35 -4.56
N LEU A 236 -23.11 0.50 -4.66
CA LEU A 236 -21.72 0.92 -4.83
C LEU A 236 -21.47 1.63 -6.16
N GLU A 237 -22.09 1.18 -7.26
CA GLU A 237 -22.01 1.87 -8.57
C GLU A 237 -22.57 3.30 -8.47
N ARG A 238 -23.74 3.47 -7.85
CA ARG A 238 -24.36 4.79 -7.66
C ARG A 238 -23.55 5.71 -6.74
N LEU A 239 -22.90 5.13 -5.72
CA LEU A 239 -21.97 5.89 -4.87
C LEU A 239 -20.73 6.32 -5.68
N LYS A 240 -20.13 5.42 -6.47
CA LYS A 240 -19.00 5.78 -7.34
C LYS A 240 -19.36 6.88 -8.35
N GLU A 241 -20.55 6.84 -8.94
CA GLU A 241 -21.05 7.88 -9.86
C GLU A 241 -21.25 9.24 -9.17
N ASN A 242 -21.77 9.27 -7.94
CA ASN A 242 -21.99 10.51 -7.19
C ASN A 242 -20.69 11.12 -6.62
N PHE A 243 -19.65 10.32 -6.42
CA PHE A 243 -18.33 10.77 -5.93
C PHE A 243 -17.32 11.04 -7.06
N GLY A 244 -17.74 11.03 -8.34
CA GLY A 244 -16.92 11.50 -9.46
C GLY A 244 -15.70 10.63 -9.78
N LEU A 245 -15.70 9.35 -9.40
CA LEU A 245 -14.63 8.43 -9.80
C LEU A 245 -14.83 8.02 -11.27
N PRO A 246 -13.75 7.96 -12.08
CA PRO A 246 -13.85 7.68 -13.51
C PRO A 246 -14.53 6.33 -13.74
N LYS A 247 -15.48 6.30 -14.69
CA LYS A 247 -16.16 5.10 -15.13
C LYS A 247 -15.12 4.11 -15.64
N SER A 248 -15.09 2.89 -15.10
CA SER A 248 -14.50 1.77 -15.81
C SER A 248 -15.40 1.51 -17.01
N GLU A 249 -15.00 2.00 -18.18
CA GLU A 249 -15.64 1.68 -19.45
C GLU A 249 -15.67 0.15 -19.61
N PRO A 250 -16.83 -0.44 -19.95
CA PRO A 250 -16.84 -1.82 -20.40
C PRO A 250 -16.07 -1.90 -21.71
N ASP A 251 -15.12 -2.83 -21.80
CA ASP A 251 -14.51 -3.27 -23.05
C ASP A 251 -15.63 -3.84 -23.94
N ASP A 252 -16.26 -2.96 -24.71
CA ASP A 252 -17.13 -3.35 -25.80
C ASP A 252 -16.25 -4.05 -26.84
N MET A 253 -16.24 -5.38 -26.74
CA MET A 253 -15.81 -6.27 -27.80
C MET A 253 -16.48 -5.82 -29.09
N LYS A 254 -15.70 -5.17 -29.97
CA LYS A 254 -16.04 -5.06 -31.38
C LYS A 254 -16.13 -6.47 -31.95
N SER A 255 -17.34 -7.02 -31.94
CA SER A 255 -17.75 -8.00 -32.92
C SER A 255 -17.76 -7.30 -34.27
N GLU A 256 -16.63 -7.37 -34.96
CA GLU A 256 -16.51 -7.09 -36.39
C GLU A 256 -17.32 -8.17 -37.15
N GLN A 257 -18.59 -7.89 -37.38
CA GLN A 257 -19.40 -8.59 -38.39
C GLN A 257 -19.91 -7.57 -39.41
N ALA A 258 -19.29 -7.59 -40.58
CA ALA A 258 -19.88 -7.43 -41.92
C ALA A 258 -18.70 -7.45 -42.89
N GLY A 259 -18.56 -8.36 -43.86
CA GLY A 259 -19.56 -8.79 -44.83
C GLY A 259 -18.92 -8.66 -46.24
N PRO A 260 -19.47 -9.32 -47.26
CA PRO A 260 -18.71 -9.88 -48.38
C PRO A 260 -18.52 -8.93 -49.58
N ASN A 261 -17.35 -9.00 -50.23
CA ASN A 261 -17.10 -9.10 -51.68
C ASN A 261 -15.60 -8.88 -51.96
#